data_AF-A0A962UUU5-F1
#
_entry.id   AF-A0A962UUU5-F1
#
_cell.length_a   1.000
_cell.length_b   1.000
_cell.length_c   1.000
_cell.angle_alpha   90.00
_cell.angle_beta   90.00
_cell.angle_gamma   90.00
#
_symmetry.space_group_name_H-M   'P 1'
#
loop_
_entity.id
_entity.type
_entity.pdbx_description
1 polymer ?
#
loop_
_entity_poly.entity_id
_entity_poly.type
_entity_poly.pdbx_seq_one_letter_code
_entity_poly.pdbx_strand_id
1 'polypeptide(L)' 'NGVRMMASPSTCVQFTPRSDAFQVDEEPPGFRLLALLPDGTIQSEVVRIDDMPVGVELASAGY' A
#
# COMPACT_ATOMS: atom_id res chain seq x y z
N ASN A 1 -22.43 8.48 -1.30
CA ASN A 1 -21.29 8.14 -0.40
C ASN A 1 -20.20 9.20 -0.50
N GLY A 2 -20.46 10.44 -0.08
CA GLY A 2 -19.61 11.61 -0.33
C GLY A 2 -18.37 11.76 0.56
N VAL A 3 -17.77 10.65 0.99
CA VAL A 3 -16.55 10.64 1.83
C VAL A 3 -15.35 10.26 0.97
N ARG A 4 -14.28 11.05 1.04
CA ARG A 4 -13.00 10.74 0.39
C ARG A 4 -12.26 9.65 1.18
N MET A 5 -12.05 8.49 0.56
CA MET A 5 -11.22 7.42 1.13
C MET A 5 -9.75 7.59 0.68
N MET A 6 -8.81 7.51 1.62
CA MET A 6 -7.37 7.61 1.35
C MET A 6 -6.64 6.41 1.95
N ALA A 7 -6.78 5.25 1.32
CA ALA A 7 -6.12 4.02 1.77
C ALA A 7 -4.59 4.10 1.62
N SER A 8 -3.87 3.37 2.46
CA SER A 8 -2.40 3.24 2.40
C SER A 8 -2.03 1.83 1.92
N PRO A 9 -0.92 1.68 1.18
CA PRO A 9 -0.32 0.36 0.99
C PRO A 9 0.18 -0.21 2.33
N SER A 10 0.49 -1.50 2.35
CA SER A 10 1.11 -2.16 3.48
C SER A 10 2.59 -1.77 3.60
N THR A 11 3.10 -1.66 4.82
CA THR A 11 4.52 -1.42 5.09
C THR A 11 5.38 -2.68 5.00
N CYS A 12 4.77 -3.85 4.75
CA CYS A 12 5.49 -5.13 4.64
C CYS A 12 5.11 -5.89 3.34
N VAL A 13 3.96 -6.58 3.32
CA VAL A 13 3.42 -7.22 2.12
C VAL A 13 1.95 -6.88 1.97
N GLN A 14 1.45 -6.83 0.74
CA GLN A 14 0.05 -6.57 0.45
C GLN A 14 -0.51 -7.63 -0.50
N PHE A 15 -1.84 -7.81 -0.49
CA PHE A 15 -2.50 -8.66 -1.46
C PHE A 15 -2.75 -7.93 -2.76
N THR A 16 -2.75 -8.68 -3.86
CA THR A 16 -3.01 -8.16 -5.20
C THR A 16 -4.39 -7.49 -5.22
N PRO A 17 -4.47 -6.19 -5.53
CA PRO A 17 -5.73 -5.46 -5.49
C PRO A 17 -6.70 -5.99 -6.56
N ARG A 18 -7.98 -6.14 -6.19
CA ARG A 18 -9.05 -6.64 -7.07
C ARG A 18 -8.85 -8.10 -7.54
N SER A 19 -8.18 -8.92 -6.73
CA SER A 19 -8.07 -10.36 -6.94
C SER A 19 -9.01 -11.11 -5.99
N ASP A 20 -9.75 -12.09 -6.53
CA ASP A 20 -10.52 -13.06 -5.74
C ASP A 20 -9.66 -14.25 -5.30
N ALA A 21 -8.51 -14.45 -5.96
CA ALA A 21 -7.53 -15.46 -5.59
C ALA A 21 -6.55 -14.91 -4.55
N PHE A 22 -6.14 -15.77 -3.60
CA PHE A 22 -5.06 -15.44 -2.69
C PHE A 22 -3.76 -15.25 -3.49
N GLN A 23 -3.27 -14.02 -3.51
CA GLN A 23 -2.03 -13.67 -4.20
C GLN A 23 -1.38 -12.47 -3.51
N VAL A 24 -0.10 -12.60 -3.17
CA VAL A 24 0.72 -11.49 -2.69
C VAL A 24 1.09 -10.62 -3.90
N ASP A 25 0.96 -9.30 -3.74
CA ASP A 25 1.33 -8.32 -4.75
C ASP A 25 2.86 -8.28 -4.93
N GLU A 26 3.33 -8.02 -6.14
CA GLU A 26 4.76 -7.88 -6.47
C GLU A 26 5.27 -6.44 -6.24
N GLU A 27 4.37 -5.49 -6.02
CA GLU A 27 4.71 -4.11 -5.71
C GLU A 27 5.44 -3.99 -4.36
N PRO A 28 6.56 -3.24 -4.27
CA PRO A 28 7.28 -3.05 -3.03
C PRO A 28 6.43 -2.45 -1.89
N PRO A 29 6.81 -2.71 -0.63
CA PRO A 29 6.15 -2.12 0.52
C PRO A 29 6.18 -0.59 0.45
N GLY A 30 5.16 0.03 1.03
CA GLY A 30 5.07 1.48 1.03
C GLY A 30 4.28 2.05 2.19
N PHE A 31 4.20 3.37 2.20
CA PHE A 31 3.39 4.14 3.13
C PHE A 31 2.80 5.37 2.43
N ARG A 32 1.83 6.01 3.08
CA ARG A 32 1.24 7.27 2.60
C ARG A 32 1.71 8.42 3.46
N LEU A 33 2.27 9.44 2.84
CA LEU A 33 2.45 10.75 3.45
C LEU A 33 1.16 11.57 3.31
N LEU A 34 0.83 12.29 4.37
CA LEU A 34 -0.27 13.25 4.42
C LEU A 34 0.26 14.56 4.99
N ALA A 35 0.20 15.63 4.21
CA ALA A 35 0.41 16.99 4.71
C ALA A 35 -0.94 17.70 4.80
N LEU A 36 -1.25 18.15 6.01
CA LEU A 36 -2.46 18.91 6.33
C LEU A 36 -2.11 20.39 6.32
N LEU A 37 -2.61 21.12 5.33
CA LEU A 37 -2.29 22.53 5.14
C LEU A 37 -3.30 23.44 5.88
N PRO A 38 -2.90 24.67 6.26
CA PRO A 38 -3.78 25.59 7.00
C PRO A 38 -5.05 26.02 6.25
N ASP A 39 -5.06 25.93 4.92
CA ASP A 39 -6.21 26.23 4.07
C ASP A 39 -7.23 25.07 3.98
N GLY A 40 -6.97 23.97 4.69
CA GLY A 40 -7.78 22.75 4.66
C GLY A 40 -7.43 21.80 3.51
N THR A 41 -6.43 22.13 2.68
CA THR A 41 -5.93 21.24 1.64
C THR A 41 -5.18 20.06 2.27
N ILE A 42 -5.47 18.85 1.77
CA ILE A 42 -4.71 17.64 2.10
C ILE A 42 -3.86 17.28 0.89
N GLN A 43 -2.54 17.43 1.03
CA GLN A 43 -1.58 16.86 0.08
C GLN A 43 -1.28 15.42 0.50
N SER A 44 -1.18 14.52 -0.48
CA SER A 44 -0.91 13.12 -0.21
C SER A 44 -0.03 12.50 -1.27
N GLU A 45 0.90 11.66 -0.82
CA GLU A 45 1.84 10.92 -1.65
C GLU A 45 1.95 9.49 -1.14
N VAL A 46 2.05 8.53 -2.05
CA VAL A 46 2.43 7.16 -1.70
C VAL A 46 3.91 7.01 -1.99
N VAL A 47 4.68 6.65 -0.98
CA VAL A 47 6.12 6.40 -1.07
C VAL A 47 6.35 4.91 -0.92
N ARG A 48 7.19 4.35 -1.78
CA ARG A 48 7.61 2.94 -1.72
C ARG A 48 9.12 2.86 -1.62
N ILE A 49 9.60 1.78 -1.06
CA ILE A 49 11.01 1.42 -1.20
C ILE A 49 11.27 0.91 -2.62
N ASP A 50 12.51 1.01 -3.08
CA ASP A 50 12.87 0.73 -4.47
C ASP A 50 12.65 -0.75 -4.83
N ASP A 51 12.98 -1.66 -3.90
CA ASP A 51 12.96 -3.11 -4.13
C ASP A 51 12.23 -3.86 -3.02
N MET A 52 11.68 -5.03 -3.35
CA MET A 52 11.14 -5.96 -2.35
C MET A 52 12.24 -6.43 -1.38
N PRO A 53 11.97 -6.47 -0.05
CA PRO A 53 12.93 -6.96 0.91
C PRO A 53 13.29 -8.44 0.65
N VAL A 54 14.58 -8.76 0.76
CA VAL A 54 15.08 -10.13 0.59
C VAL A 54 14.47 -11.04 1.66
N GLY A 55 14.05 -12.24 1.26
CA GLY A 55 13.46 -13.24 2.17
C GLY A 55 11.95 -13.14 2.34
N VAL A 56 11.28 -12.23 1.63
CA VAL A 56 9.82 -12.23 1.52
C VAL A 56 9.37 -13.36 0.59
N GLU A 57 8.63 -14.32 1.12
CA GLU A 57 8.07 -15.42 0.34
C GLU A 57 6.74 -15.03 -0.30
N LEU A 58 6.80 -14.58 -1.55
CA LEU A 58 5.63 -14.17 -2.33
C LEU A 58 4.74 -15.35 -2.77
N ALA A 59 5.29 -16.56 -2.81
CA ALA A 59 4.61 -17.79 -3.21
C ALA A 59 3.90 -18.51 -2.04
N SER A 60 3.79 -17.85 -0.87
CA SER A 60 3.01 -18.37 0.26
C SER A 60 1.59 -18.73 -0.21
N ALA A 61 1.10 -19.92 0.14
CA ALA A 61 -0.27 -20.35 -0.16
C ALA A 61 -1.30 -19.86 0.87
N GLY A 62 -0.89 -18.96 1.78
CA GLY A 62 -1.65 -18.56 2.97
C GLY A 62 -1.04 -19.08 4.27
N TYR A 63 -1.73 -18.82 5.38
CA TYR A 63 -1.46 -19.43 6.69
C TYR A 63 -2.21 -20.77 6.82
#